data_AF-A0A2M9NVD2-F1
#
_entry.id   AF-A0A2M9NVD2-F1
#
_cell.length_a   1.000
_cell.length_b   1.000
_cell.length_c   1.000
_cell.angle_alpha   90.00
_cell.angle_beta   90.00
_cell.angle_gamma   90.00
#
_symmetry.space_group_name_H-M   'P 1'
#
loop_
_entity.id
_entity.type
_entity.pdbx_description
1 polymer ?
#
loop_
_entity_poly.entity_id
_entity_poly.type
_entity_poly.pdbx_seq_one_letter_code
_entity_poly.pdbx_strand_id
1 'polypeptide(L)' 'MQIDKLRGKETDQLFKSILSLRDLDECYRFFDDLCTVNEISSLAQRLEVARMLEEGKTYH' A
#
# COMPACT_ATOMS: atom_id res chain seq x y z
N MET A 1 17.23 0.32 -5.72
CA MET A 1 15.83 -0.02 -6.06
C MET A 1 15.24 1.10 -6.91
N GLN A 2 14.25 0.85 -7.80
CA GLN A 2 13.68 1.94 -8.63
C GLN A 2 13.07 3.08 -7.79
N ILE A 3 12.59 2.77 -6.58
CA ILE A 3 12.04 3.74 -5.63
C ILE A 3 13.06 4.75 -5.10
N ASP A 4 14.37 4.48 -5.19
CA ASP A 4 15.40 5.42 -4.71
C ASP A 4 15.38 6.75 -5.49
N LYS A 5 14.86 6.75 -6.73
CA LYS A 5 14.63 7.96 -7.53
C LYS A 5 13.54 8.87 -6.97
N LEU A 6 12.66 8.33 -6.13
CA LEU A 6 11.56 9.06 -5.49
C LEU A 6 11.90 9.44 -4.04
N ARG A 7 13.07 9.04 -3.52
CA ARG A 7 13.47 9.38 -2.16
C ARG A 7 13.61 10.90 -2.03
N GLY A 8 12.91 11.49 -1.06
CA GLY A 8 12.82 12.92 -0.88
C GLY A 8 11.88 13.27 0.26
N LYS A 9 11.79 14.57 0.58
CA LYS A 9 11.02 15.06 1.74
C LYS A 9 9.55 14.63 1.67
N GLU A 10 8.95 14.70 0.48
CA GLU A 10 7.55 14.39 0.22
C GLU A 10 7.27 12.89 0.42
N THR A 11 8.10 12.04 -0.16
CA THR A 11 7.97 10.58 -0.03
C THR A 11 8.28 10.10 1.39
N ASP A 12 9.26 10.71 2.05
CA ASP A 12 9.55 10.45 3.46
C ASP A 12 8.38 10.88 4.36
N GLN A 13 7.71 11.99 4.05
CA GLN A 13 6.53 12.44 4.79
C GLN A 13 5.37 11.45 4.61
N LEU A 14 5.09 11.00 3.38
CA LEU A 14 4.08 9.98 3.13
C LEU A 14 4.32 8.73 3.96
N PHE A 15 5.54 8.19 3.95
CA PHE A 15 5.85 6.98 4.72
C PHE A 15 5.81 7.22 6.23
N LYS A 16 6.23 8.38 6.73
CA LYS A 16 6.07 8.74 8.14
C LYS A 16 4.61 8.82 8.56
N SER A 17 3.74 9.35 7.71
CA SER A 17 2.29 9.37 7.97
C SER A 17 1.73 7.94 8.03
N ILE A 18 2.08 7.08 7.07
CA ILE A 18 1.66 5.67 7.08
C ILE A 18 2.14 4.95 8.34
N LEU A 19 3.40 5.17 8.76
CA LEU A 19 3.97 4.57 9.98
C LEU A 19 3.32 5.08 11.28
N SER A 20 2.56 6.19 11.24
CA SER A 20 1.92 6.77 12.42
C SER A 20 0.53 6.20 12.72
N LEU A 21 -0.07 5.48 11.76
CA LEU A 21 -1.38 4.85 11.86
C LEU A 21 -1.34 3.67 12.83
N ARG A 22 -2.37 3.53 13.66
CA ARG A 22 -2.38 2.61 14.81
C ARG A 22 -3.38 1.47 14.71
N ASP A 23 -4.45 1.67 13.93
CA ASP A 23 -5.52 0.71 13.78
C ASP A 23 -6.11 0.71 12.37
N LEU A 24 -7.00 -0.25 12.11
CA LEU A 24 -7.62 -0.42 10.80
C LEU A 24 -8.52 0.76 10.43
N ASP A 25 -9.21 1.36 11.39
CA ASP A 25 -10.11 2.49 11.12
C ASP A 25 -9.32 3.73 10.69
N GLU A 26 -8.17 3.99 11.31
CA GLU A 26 -7.22 5.02 10.87
C GLU A 26 -6.68 4.73 9.46
N CYS A 27 -6.34 3.49 9.16
CA CYS A 27 -5.94 3.11 7.79
C CYS A 27 -7.06 3.38 6.77
N TYR A 28 -8.30 2.94 7.05
CA TYR A 28 -9.42 3.17 6.13
C TYR A 28 -9.64 4.66 5.89
N ARG A 29 -9.70 5.49 6.94
CA ARG A 29 -9.86 6.95 6.80
C ARG A 29 -8.71 7.60 6.04
N PHE A 30 -7.46 7.26 6.37
CA PHE A 30 -6.29 7.84 5.72
C PHE A 30 -6.23 7.52 4.23
N PHE A 31 -6.48 6.27 3.85
CA PHE A 31 -6.45 5.86 2.45
C PHE A 31 -7.69 6.30 1.66
N ASP A 32 -8.86 6.45 2.30
CA ASP A 32 -10.05 7.02 1.66
C ASP A 32 -9.85 8.48 1.25
N ASP A 33 -9.16 9.27 2.07
CA ASP A 33 -8.80 10.66 1.75
C ASP A 33 -7.69 10.76 0.69
N LEU A 34 -6.72 9.85 0.69
CA LEU A 34 -5.52 9.92 -0.15
C LEU A 34 -5.70 9.26 -1.53
N CYS A 35 -6.53 8.23 -1.62
CA CYS A 35 -6.66 7.38 -2.80
C CYS A 35 -8.10 7.24 -3.23
N THR A 36 -8.29 6.96 -4.52
CA THR A 36 -9.59 6.52 -5.03
C THR A 36 -9.85 5.05 -4.68
N VAL A 37 -11.13 4.66 -4.68
CA VAL A 37 -11.56 3.26 -4.47
C VAL A 37 -10.85 2.28 -5.41
N ASN A 38 -10.61 2.68 -6.66
CA ASN A 38 -9.94 1.84 -7.65
C ASN A 38 -8.45 1.64 -7.35
N GLU A 39 -7.77 2.66 -6.82
CA GLU A 39 -6.37 2.55 -6.42
C GLU A 39 -6.21 1.62 -5.22
N ILE A 40 -7.06 1.78 -4.20
CA ILE A 40 -7.07 0.89 -3.02
C ILE A 40 -7.32 -0.56 -3.45
N SER A 41 -8.35 -0.79 -4.30
CA SER A 41 -8.66 -2.11 -4.83
C SER A 41 -7.48 -2.73 -5.60
N SER A 42 -6.80 -1.93 -6.44
CA SER A 42 -5.63 -2.39 -7.19
C SER A 42 -4.45 -2.76 -6.26
N LEU A 43 -4.20 -1.98 -5.21
CA LEU A 43 -3.14 -2.28 -4.23
C LEU A 43 -3.46 -3.54 -3.42
N ALA A 44 -4.70 -3.70 -2.96
CA ALA A 44 -5.15 -4.87 -2.23
C ALA A 44 -5.04 -6.15 -3.07
N GLN A 45 -5.44 -6.10 -4.35
CA GLN A 45 -5.29 -7.22 -5.26
C GLN A 45 -3.82 -7.61 -5.46
N ARG A 46 -2.92 -6.64 -5.64
CA ARG A 46 -1.48 -6.92 -5.77
C ARG A 46 -0.91 -7.62 -4.54
N LEU A 47 -1.33 -7.20 -3.35
CA LEU A 47 -0.92 -7.84 -2.09
C LEU A 47 -1.41 -9.28 -2.00
N GLU A 48 -2.68 -9.53 -2.33
CA GLU A 48 -3.26 -10.86 -2.30
C GLU A 48 -2.59 -11.81 -3.30
N VAL A 49 -2.27 -11.31 -4.50
CA VAL A 49 -1.52 -12.07 -5.50
C VAL A 49 -0.13 -12.43 -5.00
N ALA A 50 0.58 -11.49 -4.37
CA ALA A 50 1.88 -11.76 -3.77
C ALA A 50 1.79 -12.85 -2.68
N ARG A 51 0.78 -12.78 -1.81
CA ARG A 51 0.50 -13.79 -0.77
C ARG A 51 0.24 -15.17 -1.39
N MET A 52 -0.57 -15.23 -2.44
CA MET A 52 -0.87 -16.48 -3.14
C MET A 52 0.38 -17.09 -3.80
N LEU A 53 1.24 -16.26 -4.40
CA LEU A 53 2.50 -16.71 -5.00
C LEU A 53 3.48 -17.24 -3.95
N GLU A 54 3.59 -16.59 -2.79
CA GLU A 54 4.39 -17.10 -1.66
C GLU A 54 3.85 -18.44 -1.13
N GLU A 55 2.53 -18.65 -1.16
CA GLU A 55 1.88 -19.91 -0.79
C GLU A 55 2.00 -21.02 -1.86
N GLY A 56 2.72 -20.76 -2.96
CA GLY A 56 2.92 -21.72 -4.05
C GLY A 56 1.65 -22.00 -4.87
N LYS A 57 0.62 -21.16 -4.75
CA LYS A 57 -0.59 -21.29 -5.57
C LYS A 57 -0.28 -20.82 -6.98
N THR A 58 -0.47 -21.71 -7.95
CA THR A 58 -0.34 -21.36 -9.37
C THR A 58 -1.63 -20.74 -9.87
N TYR A 59 -1.50 -19.68 -10.68
CA TYR A 59 -2.57 -19.22 -11.54
C TYR A 59 -2.93 -20.34 -12.51
N HIS A 60 -4.13 -20.90 -12.40
CA HIS A 60 -4.75 -21.70 -13.46
C HIS A 60 -5.76 -20.84 -14.21
#